data_AF-A0A6L3NCR6-F1
#
_entry.id   AF-A0A6L3NCR6-F1
#
_cell.length_a   1.000
_cell.length_b   1.000
_cell.length_c   1.000
_cell.angle_alpha   90.00
_cell.angle_beta   90.00
_cell.angle_gamma   90.00
#
_symmetry.space_group_name_H-M   'P 1'
#
loop_
_entity.id
_entity.type
_entity.pdbx_description
1 polymer ?
#
loop_
_entity_poly.entity_id
_entity_poly.type
_entity_poly.pdbx_seq_one_letter_code
_entity_poly.pdbx_strand_id
1 'polypeptide(L)' 'PRTPVLVPGIVPKLGATPGRIERPAPALGADTDAVLESIGIDAATRDDWRSRGVI' A
#
# COMPACT_ATOMS: atom_id res chain seq x y z
N PRO A 1 6.10 -1.25 -18.90
CA PRO A 1 6.81 -2.29 -18.11
C PRO A 1 7.54 -1.68 -16.90
N ARG A 2 7.30 -2.19 -15.67
CA ARG A 2 8.07 -1.76 -14.49
C ARG A 2 9.51 -2.27 -14.61
N THR A 3 10.49 -1.38 -14.47
CA THR A 3 11.91 -1.75 -14.44
C THR A 3 12.21 -2.50 -13.13
N PRO A 4 12.78 -3.72 -13.17
CA PRO A 4 13.18 -4.41 -11.95
C PRO A 4 14.28 -3.65 -11.23
N VAL A 5 14.17 -3.56 -9.90
CA VAL A 5 15.15 -2.89 -9.03
C VAL A 5 15.86 -3.91 -8.15
N LEU A 6 17.15 -3.70 -7.92
CA LEU A 6 17.92 -4.46 -6.94
C LEU A 6 17.81 -3.73 -5.59
N VAL A 7 17.49 -4.49 -4.54
CA VAL A 7 17.39 -3.97 -3.17
C VAL A 7 18.19 -4.86 -2.23
N PRO A 8 18.75 -4.32 -1.14
CA PRO A 8 19.37 -5.13 -0.10
C PRO A 8 18.39 -6.17 0.45
N GLY A 9 18.92 -7.32 0.86
CA GLY A 9 18.11 -8.34 1.53
C GLY A 9 17.66 -7.90 2.93
N ILE A 10 16.52 -8.41 3.38
CA ILE A 10 15.97 -8.13 4.72
C ILE A 10 16.89 -8.69 5.81
N VAL A 11 17.30 -7.88 6.79
CA VAL A 11 18.18 -8.27 7.90
C VAL A 11 17.69 -7.72 9.24
N PRO A 12 17.92 -8.42 10.38
CA PRO A 12 18.62 -9.71 10.52
C PRO A 12 17.82 -10.91 9.98
N LYS A 13 18.49 -12.05 9.78
CA LYS A 13 17.84 -13.29 9.29
C LYS A 13 17.30 -14.09 10.47
N LEU A 14 15.97 -14.16 10.58
CA LEU A 14 15.29 -14.97 11.59
C LEU A 14 15.15 -16.42 11.08
N GLY A 15 15.39 -17.40 11.96
CA GLY A 15 15.27 -18.81 11.61
C GLY A 15 13.82 -19.29 11.45
N ALA A 16 12.94 -18.93 12.40
CA ALA A 16 11.55 -19.38 12.39
C ALA A 16 10.63 -18.51 11.51
N THR A 17 10.87 -17.20 11.45
CA THR A 17 10.04 -16.23 10.73
C THR A 17 10.87 -15.32 9.80
N PRO A 18 11.52 -15.86 8.75
CA PRO A 18 12.30 -15.05 7.82
C PRO A 18 11.42 -13.98 7.15
N GLY A 19 11.83 -12.71 7.20
CA GLY A 19 11.15 -11.63 6.51
C GLY A 19 11.21 -11.76 4.98
N ARG A 20 10.21 -11.23 4.27
CA ARG A 20 10.08 -11.28 2.81
C ARG A 20 9.72 -9.91 2.23
N ILE A 21 10.17 -9.66 1.00
CA ILE A 21 9.67 -8.54 0.19
C ILE A 21 8.47 -9.09 -0.58
N GLU A 22 7.27 -8.69 -0.17
CA GLU A 22 6.03 -9.26 -0.71
C GLU A 22 5.56 -8.59 -2.00
N ARG A 23 5.78 -7.27 -2.10
CA ARG A 23 5.39 -6.47 -3.25
C ARG A 23 6.35 -5.31 -3.46
N PRO A 24 6.46 -4.77 -4.70
CA PRO A 24 7.11 -3.49 -4.94
C PRO A 24 6.42 -2.36 -4.18
N ALA A 25 7.11 -1.22 -4.07
CA ALA A 25 6.50 -0.01 -3.52
C ALA A 25 5.20 0.35 -4.30
N PRO A 26 4.10 0.68 -3.59
CA PRO A 26 2.87 1.10 -4.23
C PRO A 26 3.03 2.45 -4.94
N ALA A 27 2.13 2.72 -5.88
CA ALA A 27 1.95 4.09 -6.38
C ALA A 27 1.31 4.96 -5.29
N LEU A 28 1.46 6.28 -5.41
CA LEU A 28 0.76 7.22 -4.54
C LEU A 28 -0.75 6.96 -4.63
N GLY A 29 -1.40 6.80 -3.48
CA GLY A 29 -2.84 6.55 -3.36
C GLY A 29 -3.30 5.12 -3.69
N ALA A 30 -2.41 4.18 -4.01
CA ALA A 30 -2.81 2.83 -4.45
C ALA A 30 -3.63 2.05 -3.41
N ASP A 31 -3.45 2.33 -2.13
CA ASP A 31 -4.12 1.64 -1.02
C ASP A 31 -5.20 2.53 -0.35
N THR A 32 -5.47 3.75 -0.86
CA THR A 32 -6.39 4.74 -0.22
C THR A 32 -7.79 4.16 0.00
N ASP A 33 -8.39 3.56 -1.03
CA ASP A 33 -9.73 2.98 -0.94
C ASP A 33 -9.80 1.84 0.08
N ALA A 34 -8.86 0.90 0.00
CA ALA A 34 -8.84 -0.27 0.86
C ALA A 34 -8.69 0.11 2.34
N VAL A 35 -7.83 1.09 2.64
CA VAL A 35 -7.64 1.59 4.01
C VAL A 35 -8.89 2.29 4.51
N LEU A 36 -9.45 3.22 3.75
CA LEU A 36 -10.65 3.98 4.16
C LEU A 36 -11.85 3.06 4.37
N GLU A 37 -12.03 2.07 3.50
CA GLU A 37 -13.06 1.05 3.65
C GLU A 37 -12.84 0.19 4.90
N SER A 38 -11.60 -0.21 5.18
CA SER A 38 -11.26 -1.04 6.36
C SER A 38 -11.61 -0.38 7.69
N ILE A 39 -11.71 0.95 7.73
CA ILE A 39 -12.08 1.74 8.91
C ILE A 39 -13.52 2.26 8.87
N GLY A 40 -14.33 1.80 7.90
CA GLY A 40 -15.76 2.07 7.82
C GLY A 40 -16.16 3.32 7.04
N ILE A 41 -15.27 3.90 6.22
CA ILE A 41 -15.62 4.99 5.32
C ILE A 41 -16.19 4.40 4.02
N ASP A 42 -17.46 4.69 3.75
CA ASP A 42 -18.17 4.16 2.60
C ASP A 42 -17.73 4.78 1.27
N ALA A 43 -18.23 4.24 0.16
CA ALA A 43 -17.91 4.73 -1.18
C ALA A 43 -18.42 6.15 -1.42
N ALA A 44 -19.63 6.48 -0.94
CA ALA A 44 -20.23 7.80 -1.15
C ALA A 44 -19.42 8.93 -0.51
N THR A 45 -18.92 8.70 0.71
CA THR A 45 -18.05 9.65 1.42
C THR A 45 -16.70 9.79 0.72
N ARG A 46 -16.12 8.69 0.25
CA ARG A 46 -14.86 8.73 -0.51
C ARG A 46 -15.00 9.53 -1.81
N ASP A 47 -16.12 9.37 -2.51
CA ASP A 47 -16.38 10.12 -3.74
C ASP A 47 -16.61 11.62 -3.48
N ASP A 48 -17.29 11.99 -2.39
CA ASP A 48 -17.36 13.39 -1.94
C ASP A 48 -15.96 13.97 -1.70
N TRP A 49 -15.10 13.25 -0.97
CA TRP A 49 -13.75 13.69 -0.66
C TRP A 49 -12.87 13.84 -1.90
N ARG A 50 -12.98 12.93 -2.88
CA ARG A 50 -12.32 13.07 -4.19
C ARG A 50 -12.78 14.30 -4.94
N SER A 51 -14.09 14.56 -4.97
CA SER A 51 -14.64 15.74 -5.65
C SER A 51 -14.12 17.05 -5.05
N ARG A 52 -13.77 17.02 -3.76
CA ARG A 52 -13.21 18.14 -2.99
C ARG A 52 -11.68 18.18 -2.99
N GLY A 53 -11.01 17.18 -3.56
CA GLY A 53 -9.55 17.06 -3.58
C GLY A 53 -8.91 16.75 -2.22
N VAL A 54 -9.67 16.15 -1.29
CA VAL A 54 -9.16 15.73 0.03
C VAL A 54 -8.36 14.42 -0.08
N ILE A 55 -8.76 13.53 -1.01
CA ILE A 55 -8.07 12.27 -1.35
C ILE A 55 -7.99 12.10 -2.87
#